data_AF-A0A6G9F7G2-F1
#
_entry.id   AF-A0A6G9F7G2-F1
#
_cell.length_a   1.000
_cell.length_b   1.000
_cell.length_c   1.000
_cell.angle_alpha   90.00
_cell.angle_beta   90.00
_cell.angle_gamma   90.00
#
_symmetry.space_group_name_H-M   'P 1'
#
loop_
_entity.id
_entity.type
_entity.pdbx_description
1 polymer ?
#
loop_
_entity_poly.entity_id
_entity_poly.type
_entity_poly.pdbx_seq_one_letter_code
_entity_poly.pdbx_strand_id
1 'polypeptide(L)'
;GSAVTLNTNMTKNVQNGRAYIDLYDVKNGKIDPLQLITLNSPDLKAQYVIRQGGNYFTQPSELTTVGAASINYTVLKTDGSPHTKPDGQVDIINVSLTIYNSSALRDKIDEVKKKAEDPKWD
;
A
#
# COMPACT_ATOMS: atom_id res chain seq x y z
N GLY A 1 -21.36 5.27 8.98
CA GLY A 1 -20.44 5.31 7.82
C GLY A 1 -19.04 5.60 8.30
N SER A 2 -18.02 5.10 7.59
CA SER A 2 -16.62 5.41 7.87
C SER A 2 -16.23 6.76 7.29
N ALA A 3 -15.28 7.45 7.93
CA ALA A 3 -14.67 8.67 7.43
C ALA A 3 -13.56 8.44 6.40
N VAL A 4 -13.26 7.17 6.09
CA VAL A 4 -12.24 6.80 5.12
C VAL A 4 -12.84 6.02 3.95
N THR A 5 -12.29 6.25 2.76
CA THR A 5 -12.56 5.47 1.55
C THR A 5 -11.25 5.04 0.90
N LEU A 6 -11.25 3.92 0.16
CA LEU A 6 -10.10 3.53 -0.65
C LEU A 6 -9.96 4.48 -1.85
N ASN A 7 -8.75 4.94 -2.10
CA ASN A 7 -8.42 5.81 -3.22
C ASN A 7 -8.28 5.00 -4.51
N THR A 8 -9.40 4.76 -5.20
CA THR A 8 -9.44 3.97 -6.44
C THR A 8 -8.74 4.63 -7.63
N ASN A 9 -8.36 5.92 -7.53
CA ASN A 9 -7.57 6.59 -8.55
C ASN A 9 -6.11 6.10 -8.58
N MET A 10 -5.61 5.50 -7.47
CA MET A 10 -4.29 4.87 -7.43
C MET A 10 -4.34 3.47 -8.04
N THR A 11 -4.69 3.37 -9.33
CA THR A 11 -4.96 2.10 -10.03
C THR A 11 -3.79 1.10 -10.00
N LYS A 12 -2.55 1.58 -9.86
CA LYS A 12 -1.37 0.72 -9.67
C LYS A 12 -1.38 -0.04 -8.33
N ASN A 13 -1.97 0.58 -7.30
CA ASN A 13 -1.92 0.09 -5.93
C ASN A 13 -3.29 -0.29 -5.37
N VAL A 14 -4.39 0.11 -6.00
CA VAL A 14 -5.76 -0.17 -5.57
C VAL A 14 -6.54 -0.73 -6.76
N GLN A 15 -7.05 -1.95 -6.61
CA GLN A 15 -7.88 -2.60 -7.62
C GLN A 15 -8.91 -3.50 -6.95
N ASN A 16 -10.18 -3.41 -7.39
CA ASN A 16 -11.28 -4.25 -6.88
C ASN A 16 -11.40 -4.27 -5.35
N GLY A 17 -11.19 -3.12 -4.69
CA GLY A 17 -11.25 -3.00 -3.23
C GLY A 17 -10.05 -3.62 -2.48
N ARG A 18 -8.98 -3.99 -3.19
CA ARG A 18 -7.75 -4.56 -2.64
C ARG A 18 -6.57 -3.63 -2.86
N ALA A 19 -5.59 -3.70 -1.96
CA ALA A 19 -4.33 -3.01 -2.08
C ALA A 19 -3.23 -3.90 -2.66
N TYR A 20 -2.28 -3.29 -3.37
CA TYR A 20 -1.14 -3.94 -4.01
C TYR A 20 0.11 -3.09 -3.78
N ILE A 21 1.18 -3.72 -3.30
CA ILE A 21 2.47 -3.06 -3.05
C ILE A 21 3.58 -3.86 -3.73
N ASP A 22 4.37 -3.17 -4.55
CA ASP A 22 5.60 -3.71 -5.14
C ASP A 22 6.79 -3.35 -4.25
N LEU A 23 7.56 -4.34 -3.80
CA LEU A 23 8.76 -4.12 -3.02
C LEU A 23 9.82 -3.32 -3.80
N TYR A 24 9.80 -3.36 -5.14
CA TYR A 24 10.65 -2.48 -5.94
C TYR A 24 10.30 -1.01 -5.71
N ASP A 25 9.01 -0.65 -5.70
CA ASP A 25 8.57 0.73 -5.47
C ASP A 25 8.81 1.18 -4.03
N VAL A 26 8.63 0.27 -3.06
CA VAL A 26 8.95 0.51 -1.65
C VAL A 26 10.43 0.90 -1.49
N LYS A 27 11.35 0.10 -2.06
CA LYS A 27 12.80 0.39 -2.00
C LYS A 27 13.16 1.74 -2.61
N ASN A 28 12.40 2.17 -3.61
CA ASN A 28 12.58 3.46 -4.29
C ASN A 28 11.78 4.61 -3.65
N GLY A 29 11.18 4.42 -2.47
CA GLY A 29 10.44 5.47 -1.74
C GLY A 29 9.17 5.93 -2.45
N LYS A 30 8.59 5.12 -3.34
CA LYS A 30 7.43 5.50 -4.18
C LYS A 30 6.08 5.11 -3.58
N ILE A 31 6.07 4.50 -2.39
CA ILE A 31 4.86 4.01 -1.73
C ILE A 31 4.68 4.71 -0.40
N ASP A 32 3.57 5.41 -0.27
CA ASP A 32 3.01 5.88 0.99
C ASP A 32 1.63 5.24 1.19
N PRO A 33 1.45 4.33 2.16
CA PRO A 33 0.17 3.68 2.41
C PRO A 33 -0.96 4.66 2.74
N LEU A 34 -0.67 5.84 3.30
CA LEU A 34 -1.71 6.83 3.58
C LEU A 34 -2.33 7.42 2.31
N GLN A 35 -1.64 7.39 1.18
CA GLN A 35 -2.19 7.84 -0.11
C GLN A 35 -3.20 6.84 -0.71
N LEU A 36 -3.17 5.58 -0.27
CA LEU A 36 -4.10 4.53 -0.72
C LEU A 36 -5.53 4.74 -0.22
N ILE A 37 -5.73 5.70 0.68
CA ILE A 37 -7.02 6.07 1.23
C ILE A 37 -7.30 7.56 1.05
N THR A 38 -8.55 7.94 1.20
CA THR A 38 -8.99 9.33 1.26
C THR A 38 -9.84 9.53 2.50
N LEU A 39 -9.49 10.55 3.30
CA LEU A 39 -10.28 11.02 4.42
C LEU A 39 -11.33 12.00 3.91
N ASN A 40 -12.56 11.87 4.40
CA ASN A 40 -13.67 12.74 4.00
C ASN A 40 -13.73 14.07 4.79
N SER A 41 -12.81 14.27 5.74
CA SER A 41 -12.68 15.49 6.54
C SER A 41 -11.21 15.85 6.74
N PRO A 42 -10.83 17.13 6.60
CA PRO A 42 -9.46 17.60 6.83
C PRO A 42 -9.06 17.59 8.32
N ASP A 43 -10.03 17.53 9.25
CA ASP A 43 -9.78 17.49 10.69
C ASP A 43 -9.44 16.09 11.21
N LEU A 44 -9.50 15.10 10.33
CA LEU A 44 -9.18 13.71 10.64
C LEU A 44 -7.80 13.35 10.13
N LYS A 45 -7.18 12.39 10.81
CA LYS A 45 -5.93 11.76 10.41
C LYS A 45 -6.14 10.26 10.32
N ALA A 46 -5.22 9.58 9.65
CA ALA A 46 -5.18 8.13 9.65
C ALA A 46 -3.78 7.67 10.07
N GLN A 47 -3.75 6.59 10.84
CA GLN A 47 -2.56 5.78 11.03
C GLN A 47 -2.80 4.42 10.40
N TYR A 48 -1.74 3.77 9.93
CA TYR A 48 -1.84 2.43 9.38
C TYR A 48 -0.91 1.44 10.08
N VAL A 49 -1.30 0.17 10.05
CA VAL A 49 -0.44 -0.97 10.40
C VAL A 49 -0.60 -2.03 9.33
N ILE A 50 0.52 -2.45 8.74
CA ILE A 50 0.56 -3.57 7.80
C ILE A 50 0.80 -4.85 8.60
N ARG A 51 -0.04 -5.85 8.40
CA ARG A 51 0.10 -7.18 9.01
C ARG A 51 0.40 -8.21 7.94
N GLN A 52 1.51 -8.93 8.09
CA GLN A 52 1.90 -10.05 7.24
C GLN A 52 2.28 -11.24 8.14
N GLY A 53 1.49 -12.31 8.09
CA GLY A 53 1.62 -13.41 9.06
C GLY A 53 1.43 -12.94 10.50
N GLY A 54 2.43 -13.20 11.34
CA GLY A 54 2.48 -12.78 12.75
C GLY A 54 3.10 -11.40 13.01
N ASN A 55 3.63 -10.75 11.98
CA ASN A 55 4.38 -9.49 12.11
C ASN A 55 3.51 -8.26 11.81
N TYR A 56 3.87 -7.15 12.45
CA TYR A 56 3.22 -5.85 12.31
C TYR A 56 4.27 -4.81 11.90
N PHE A 57 3.96 -4.03 10.88
CA PHE A 57 4.86 -3.02 10.31
C PHE A 57 4.17 -1.66 10.30
N THR A 58 4.93 -0.62 10.66
CA THR A 58 4.45 0.77 10.65
C THR A 58 5.10 1.58 9.55
N GLN A 59 6.16 1.06 8.92
CA GLN A 59 6.83 1.65 7.77
C GLN A 59 6.84 0.67 6.60
N PRO A 60 6.65 1.14 5.34
CA PRO A 60 6.66 0.25 4.18
C PRO A 60 8.03 -0.37 3.96
N SER A 61 9.11 0.34 4.32
CA SER A 61 10.49 -0.11 4.18
C SER A 61 10.84 -1.34 5.03
N GLU A 62 10.03 -1.66 6.04
CA GLU A 62 10.20 -2.89 6.84
C GLU A 62 9.74 -4.14 6.08
N LEU A 63 8.97 -3.99 5.00
CA LEU A 63 8.47 -5.10 4.19
C LEU A 63 9.59 -5.71 3.35
N THR A 64 9.89 -6.98 3.59
CA THR A 64 10.91 -7.75 2.86
C THR A 64 10.36 -8.98 2.15
N THR A 65 9.15 -9.42 2.51
CA THR A 65 8.57 -10.69 2.06
C THR A 65 7.39 -10.47 1.13
N VAL A 66 7.29 -11.24 0.05
CA VAL A 66 6.14 -11.25 -0.86
C VAL A 66 5.02 -12.14 -0.33
N GLY A 67 3.77 -11.86 -0.71
CA GLY A 67 2.61 -12.68 -0.37
C GLY A 67 1.42 -11.87 0.13
N ALA A 68 0.46 -12.59 0.71
CA ALA A 68 -0.76 -12.02 1.27
C ALA A 68 -0.47 -11.29 2.60
N ALA A 69 -1.12 -10.14 2.76
CA ALA A 69 -1.05 -9.28 3.94
C ALA A 69 -2.37 -8.53 4.11
N SER A 70 -2.46 -7.66 5.11
CA SER A 70 -3.54 -6.68 5.25
C SER A 70 -3.00 -5.35 5.74
N ILE A 71 -3.68 -4.27 5.41
CA ILE A 71 -3.45 -2.94 5.98
C ILE A 71 -4.65 -2.57 6.82
N ASN A 72 -4.42 -2.22 8.08
CA ASN A 72 -5.44 -1.68 8.97
C ASN A 72 -5.21 -0.17 9.06
N TYR A 73 -6.23 0.62 8.74
CA TYR A 73 -6.24 2.07 8.94
C TYR A 73 -7.11 2.39 10.15
N THR A 74 -6.58 3.13 11.11
CA THR A 74 -7.36 3.69 12.22
C THR A 74 -7.51 5.19 11.99
N VAL A 75 -8.75 5.67 11.99
CA VAL A 75 -9.04 7.09 11.88
C VAL A 75 -8.90 7.75 13.25
N LEU A 76 -8.19 8.87 13.28
CA LEU A 76 -7.89 9.64 14.47
C LEU A 76 -8.47 11.05 14.34
N LYS A 77 -8.87 11.63 15.47
CA LYS A 77 -9.21 13.04 15.59
C LYS A 77 -7.94 13.89 15.69
N THR A 78 -8.08 15.21 15.68
CA THR A 78 -6.98 16.18 15.83
C THR A 78 -6.17 15.98 17.12
N ASP A 79 -6.83 15.57 18.20
CA ASP A 79 -6.21 15.27 19.51
C ASP A 79 -5.50 13.90 19.58
N GLY A 80 -5.53 13.11 18.49
CA GLY A 80 -4.93 11.78 18.40
C GLY A 80 -5.81 10.64 18.93
N SER A 81 -6.98 10.93 19.50
CA SER A 81 -7.94 9.90 19.93
C SER A 81 -8.63 9.22 18.73
N PRO A 82 -9.05 7.95 18.84
CA PRO A 82 -9.77 7.30 17.76
C PRO A 82 -11.09 7.99 17.44
N HIS A 83 -11.38 8.15 16.14
CA HIS A 83 -12.67 8.59 15.66
C HIS A 83 -13.71 7.47 15.87
N THR A 84 -14.92 7.84 16.31
CA THR A 84 -16.03 6.91 16.50
C THR A 84 -17.07 7.16 15.43
N LYS A 85 -17.44 6.11 14.70
CA LYS A 85 -18.52 6.16 13.71
C LYS A 85 -19.87 6.43 14.39
N PRO A 86 -20.90 6.86 13.64
CA PRO A 86 -22.26 7.04 14.18
C PRO A 86 -22.88 5.78 14.82
N ASP A 87 -22.37 4.59 14.47
CA ASP A 87 -22.80 3.31 15.05
C ASP A 87 -22.13 3.00 16.41
N GLY A 88 -21.32 3.93 16.94
CA GLY A 88 -20.62 3.78 18.22
C GLY A 88 -19.32 2.99 18.16
N GLN A 89 -18.95 2.43 17.00
CA GLN A 89 -17.70 1.68 16.85
C GLN A 89 -16.54 2.59 16.45
N VAL A 90 -15.32 2.22 16.87
CA VAL A 90 -14.10 2.88 16.39
C VAL A 90 -13.99 2.73 14.88
N ASP A 91 -13.62 3.82 14.21
CA ASP A 91 -13.51 3.87 12.77
C ASP A 91 -12.18 3.25 12.31
N ILE A 92 -12.24 1.97 11.96
CA ILE A 92 -11.13 1.16 11.47
C ILE A 92 -11.52 0.52 10.15
N ILE A 93 -10.62 0.60 9.16
CA ILE A 93 -10.78 -0.08 7.88
C ILE A 93 -9.67 -1.12 7.73
N ASN A 94 -10.06 -2.37 7.43
CA ASN A 94 -9.14 -3.41 7.01
C ASN A 94 -9.18 -3.57 5.50
N VAL A 95 -8.01 -3.52 4.86
CA VAL A 95 -7.84 -3.68 3.42
C VAL A 95 -6.97 -4.91 3.18
N SER A 96 -7.43 -5.84 2.36
CA SER A 96 -6.60 -6.96 1.90
C SER A 96 -5.45 -6.44 1.04
N LEU A 97 -4.24 -6.90 1.30
CA LEU A 97 -3.01 -6.45 0.62
C LEU A 97 -2.32 -7.64 -0.05
N THR A 98 -1.87 -7.45 -1.29
CA THR A 98 -0.92 -8.34 -1.97
C THR A 98 0.42 -7.64 -2.11
N ILE A 99 1.46 -8.24 -1.55
CA ILE A 99 2.84 -7.77 -1.68
C ILE A 99 3.54 -8.61 -2.74
N TYR A 100 4.12 -7.97 -3.75
CA TYR A 100 4.91 -8.63 -4.79
C TYR A 100 6.24 -7.91 -4.98
N ASN A 101 7.14 -8.46 -5.79
CA ASN A 101 8.44 -7.85 -6.03
C ASN A 101 8.83 -7.98 -7.51
N SER A 102 8.86 -6.86 -8.22
CA SER A 102 9.22 -6.85 -9.64
C SER A 102 10.71 -6.65 -9.92
N SER A 103 11.56 -6.50 -8.89
CA SER A 103 12.98 -6.13 -9.06
C SER A 103 13.71 -7.08 -10.04
N ALA A 104 13.66 -8.39 -9.78
CA ALA A 104 14.34 -9.37 -10.63
C ALA A 104 13.80 -9.41 -12.07
N LEU A 105 12.50 -9.16 -12.25
CA LEU A 105 11.89 -9.09 -13.59
C LEU A 105 12.39 -7.84 -14.34
N ARG A 106 12.50 -6.69 -13.66
CA ARG A 106 13.02 -5.45 -14.25
C ARG A 106 14.47 -5.62 -14.67
N ASP A 107 15.31 -6.18 -13.79
CA ASP A 107 16.71 -6.46 -14.10
C ASP A 107 16.82 -7.38 -15.32
N LYS A 108 15.96 -8.41 -15.42
CA LYS A 108 15.96 -9.33 -16.56
C LYS A 108 15.51 -8.66 -17.86
N ILE A 109 14.50 -7.78 -17.79
CA ILE A 109 14.05 -6.99 -18.94
C ILE A 109 15.19 -6.10 -19.44
N ASP A 110 15.91 -5.44 -18.54
CA ASP A 110 17.01 -4.54 -18.93
C ASP A 110 18.20 -5.32 -19.52
N GLU A 111 18.49 -6.53 -19.01
CA GLU A 111 19.46 -7.45 -19.63
C GLU A 111 19.05 -7.83 -21.07
N VAL A 112 17.78 -8.18 -21.28
CA VAL A 112 17.28 -8.59 -22.60
C VAL A 112 17.26 -7.41 -23.57
N LYS A 113 16.86 -6.21 -23.13
CA LYS A 113 16.93 -4.99 -23.96
C LYS A 113 18.35 -4.73 -24.44
N LYS A 114 19.33 -4.76 -23.52
CA LYS A 114 20.73 -4.56 -23.87
C LYS A 114 21.26 -5.61 -24.86
N LYS A 115 20.79 -6.85 -24.75
CA LYS A 115 21.14 -7.91 -25.72
C LYS A 115 20.49 -7.67 -27.08
N ALA A 116 19.27 -7.17 -27.12
CA ALA A 116 18.55 -6.88 -28.37
C ALA A 116 19.12 -5.66 -29.12
N GLU A 117 19.82 -4.75 -28.42
CA GLU A 117 20.55 -3.64 -29.03
C GLU A 117 21.86 -4.07 -29.72
N ASP A 118 22.27 -5.35 -29.60
CA ASP A 118 23.45 -5.88 -30.29
C ASP A 118 23.18 -5.97 -31.81
N PRO A 119 24.00 -5.31 -32.67
CA PRO A 119 23.80 -5.26 -34.12
C PRO A 119 23.77 -6.62 -34.84
N LYS A 120 24.12 -7.71 -34.15
CA LYS A 120 24.00 -9.07 -34.68
C LYS A 120 22.56 -9.59 -34.75
N TRP A 121 21.62 -8.93 -34.07
CA TRP A 121 20.20 -9.27 -34.13
C TRP A 121 19.55 -8.42 -35.21
N ASP A 122 18.92 -9.09 -36.18
CA ASP A 122 18.24 -8.53 -37.35
C ASP A 122 16.94 -7.77 -37.02
#